data_AF-H3KEA0-F1
#
_entry.id   AF-H3KEA0-F1
#
_cell.length_a   1.000
_cell.length_b   1.000
_cell.length_c   1.000
_cell.angle_alpha   90.00
_cell.angle_beta   90.00
_cell.angle_gamma   90.00
#
_symmetry.space_group_name_H-M   'P 1'
#
loop_
_entity.id
_entity.type
_entity.pdbx_description
1 polymer ?
#
loop_
_entity_poly.entity_id
_entity_poly.type
_entity_poly.pdbx_seq_one_letter_code
_entity_poly.pdbx_strand_id
1 'polypeptide(L)'
;ESATLMPPNRPSRYHVRFRLLSGRVSLPRKNRQEAAAELLQGYVDELEHALRESPMDWFNFYDFWRRPGVTEDRADNDTDHNKNNQA
;
A
#
# COMPACT_ATOMS: atom_id res chain seq x y z
N GLU A 1 -49.08 21.20 3.06
CA GLU A 1 -48.31 20.02 2.63
C GLU A 1 -46.87 20.41 2.39
N SER A 2 -45.92 19.67 2.98
CA SER A 2 -44.58 19.38 2.44
C SER A 2 -43.83 18.62 3.53
N ALA A 3 -44.03 17.31 3.52
CA ALA A 3 -43.36 16.37 4.40
C ALA A 3 -41.91 16.15 3.95
N THR A 4 -41.03 16.05 4.95
CA THR A 4 -39.64 15.59 4.91
C THR A 4 -39.35 14.57 3.80
N LEU A 5 -38.49 14.92 2.85
CA LEU A 5 -37.90 14.01 1.86
C LEU A 5 -36.38 13.92 2.08
N MET A 6 -35.98 13.34 3.21
CA MET A 6 -34.66 12.75 3.37
C MET A 6 -34.87 11.24 3.53
N PRO A 7 -34.39 10.39 2.61
CA PRO A 7 -34.61 8.95 2.70
C PRO A 7 -33.88 8.40 3.94
N PRO A 8 -34.52 7.54 4.75
CA PRO A 8 -33.99 7.06 6.04
C PRO A 8 -32.83 6.06 5.93
N ASN A 9 -32.24 5.86 4.75
CA ASN A 9 -31.23 4.84 4.54
C ASN A 9 -30.20 5.28 3.49
N ARG A 10 -29.38 6.28 3.81
CA ARG A 10 -28.12 6.46 3.09
C ARG A 10 -27.16 5.39 3.62
N PRO A 11 -26.69 4.44 2.79
CA PRO A 11 -25.68 3.51 3.25
C PRO A 11 -24.47 4.32 3.73
N SER A 12 -23.94 3.96 4.91
CA SER A 12 -22.72 4.55 5.45
C SER A 12 -21.65 4.54 4.36
N ARG A 13 -21.16 5.73 3.99
CA ARG A 13 -20.23 5.89 2.85
C ARG A 13 -18.86 5.27 3.10
N TYR A 14 -18.55 4.95 4.36
CA TYR A 14 -17.28 4.42 4.80
C TYR A 14 -17.51 3.35 5.86
N HIS A 15 -16.70 2.29 5.80
CA HIS A 15 -16.61 1.27 6.82
C HIS A 15 -15.25 1.39 7.53
N VAL A 16 -15.26 1.50 8.85
CA VAL A 16 -14.04 1.61 9.67
C VAL A 16 -13.91 0.37 10.53
N ARG A 17 -12.75 -0.29 10.46
CA ARG A 17 -12.43 -1.47 11.25
C ARG A 17 -11.26 -1.17 12.19
N PHE A 18 -11.38 -1.63 13.44
CA PHE A 18 -10.29 -1.62 14.41
C PHE A 18 -9.95 -3.05 14.78
N ARG A 19 -8.66 -3.38 14.73
CA ARG A 19 -8.14 -4.66 15.16
C ARG A 19 -7.03 -4.45 16.16
N LEU A 20 -7.17 -5.09 17.33
CA LEU A 20 -6.08 -5.17 18.28
C LEU A 20 -5.07 -6.20 17.79
N LEU A 21 -3.85 -5.73 17.47
CA LEU A 21 -2.73 -6.58 17.02
C LEU A 21 -1.91 -7.10 18.20
N SER A 22 -1.71 -6.28 19.24
CA SER A 22 -1.05 -6.70 20.47
C SER A 22 -1.51 -5.84 21.64
N GLY A 23 -1.77 -6.49 22.78
CA GLY A 23 -2.09 -5.79 24.03
C GLY A 23 -0.89 -5.08 24.65
N ARG A 24 0.34 -5.49 24.31
CA ARG A 24 1.57 -4.86 24.79
C ARG A 24 2.72 -5.13 23.82
N VAL A 25 3.34 -4.05 23.35
CA VAL A 25 4.57 -4.13 22.56
C VAL A 25 5.75 -4.33 23.51
N SER A 26 6.43 -5.47 23.39
CA SER A 26 7.65 -5.79 24.13
C SER A 26 8.75 -6.12 23.14
N LEU A 27 9.84 -5.35 23.17
CA LEU A 27 10.98 -5.51 22.27
C LEU A 27 12.26 -5.65 23.08
N PRO A 28 12.48 -6.80 23.75
CA PRO A 28 13.65 -6.99 24.59
C PRO A 28 14.91 -6.90 23.74
N ARG A 29 15.98 -6.31 24.30
CA ARG A 29 17.22 -6.06 23.53
C ARG A 29 17.81 -7.32 22.88
N LYS A 30 17.73 -8.46 23.57
CA LYS A 30 18.33 -9.72 23.13
C LYS A 30 17.66 -10.31 21.88
N ASN A 31 16.35 -10.14 21.74
CA ASN A 31 15.52 -10.75 20.69
C ASN A 31 14.64 -9.71 19.97
N ARG A 32 15.09 -8.46 19.91
CA ARG A 32 14.31 -7.33 19.39
C ARG A 32 13.80 -7.59 17.97
N GLN A 33 14.66 -8.14 17.12
CA GLN A 33 14.33 -8.36 15.71
C GLN A 33 13.24 -9.41 15.54
N GLU A 34 13.34 -10.52 16.27
CA GLU A 34 12.34 -11.59 16.28
C GLU A 34 11.01 -11.07 16.81
N ALA A 35 11.02 -10.40 17.96
CA ALA A 35 9.82 -9.82 18.55
C ALA A 35 9.17 -8.76 17.64
N ALA A 36 9.96 -7.97 16.91
CA ALA A 36 9.45 -7.03 15.93
C ALA A 36 8.86 -7.74 14.70
N ALA A 37 9.51 -8.81 14.22
CA ALA A 37 9.01 -9.60 13.10
C ALA A 37 7.67 -10.27 13.43
N GLU A 38 7.50 -10.80 14.65
CA GLU A 38 6.23 -11.36 15.11
C GLU A 38 5.09 -10.33 15.12
N LEU A 39 5.36 -9.13 15.65
CA LEU A 39 4.39 -8.04 15.64
C LEU A 39 4.06 -7.56 14.21
N LEU A 40 5.08 -7.49 13.36
CA LEU A 40 4.90 -7.13 11.95
C LEU A 40 4.07 -8.18 11.22
N GLN A 41 4.28 -9.47 11.49
CA GLN A 41 3.51 -10.54 10.87
C GLN A 41 2.02 -10.41 11.20
N GLY A 42 1.68 -10.16 12.47
CA GLY A 42 0.28 -9.93 12.85
C GLY A 42 -0.35 -8.71 12.16
N TYR A 43 0.42 -7.65 11.91
CA TYR A 43 -0.04 -6.53 11.09
C TYR A 43 -0.28 -6.94 9.63
N VAL A 44 0.66 -7.66 9.03
CA VAL A 44 0.57 -8.12 7.63
C VAL A 44 -0.62 -9.06 7.42
N ASP A 45 -0.89 -9.96 8.37
CA ASP A 45 -2.00 -10.90 8.29
C ASP A 45 -3.35 -10.16 8.26
N GLU A 46 -3.53 -9.16 9.12
CA GLU A 46 -4.76 -8.37 9.17
C GLU A 46 -4.91 -7.45 7.96
N LEU A 47 -3.78 -6.93 7.46
CA LEU A 47 -3.73 -6.18 6.22
C LEU A 47 -4.15 -7.04 5.03
N GLU A 48 -3.60 -8.24 4.90
CA GLU A 48 -3.92 -9.18 3.84
C GLU A 48 -5.40 -9.56 3.90
N HIS A 49 -5.93 -9.81 5.09
CA HIS A 49 -7.35 -10.13 5.27
C HIS A 49 -8.25 -8.97 4.81
N ALA A 50 -7.95 -7.72 5.19
CA ALA A 50 -8.69 -6.55 4.72
C ALA A 50 -8.60 -6.37 3.19
N LEU A 51 -7.42 -6.62 2.61
CA LEU A 51 -7.20 -6.56 1.16
C LEU A 51 -7.98 -7.61 0.38
N ARG A 52 -8.13 -8.82 0.92
CA ARG A 52 -8.96 -9.87 0.31
C ARG A 52 -10.44 -9.50 0.31
N GLU A 53 -10.91 -8.81 1.35
CA GLU A 53 -12.30 -8.36 1.46
C GLU A 53 -12.60 -7.18 0.55
N SER A 54 -11.67 -6.22 0.43
CA SER A 54 -11.83 -5.05 -0.42
C SER A 54 -10.54 -4.69 -1.18
N PRO A 55 -10.23 -5.41 -2.27
CA PRO A 55 -8.97 -5.23 -2.99
C PRO A 55 -8.86 -3.87 -3.69
N MET A 56 -10.01 -3.27 -4.03
CA MET A 56 -10.05 -1.98 -4.73
C MET A 56 -9.88 -0.77 -3.78
N ASP A 57 -9.95 -0.98 -2.47
CA ASP A 57 -9.79 0.08 -1.46
C ASP A 57 -8.32 0.27 -1.05
N TRP A 58 -7.39 -0.49 -1.63
CA TRP A 58 -5.95 -0.37 -1.40
C TRP A 58 -5.33 0.74 -2.25
N PHE A 59 -5.39 1.96 -1.74
CA PHE A 59 -4.76 3.13 -2.38
C PHE A 59 -3.25 3.18 -2.10
N ASN A 60 -2.51 2.25 -2.70
CA ASN A 60 -1.07 2.18 -2.56
C ASN A 60 -0.38 2.34 -3.93
N PHE A 61 0.34 3.45 -4.08
CA PHE A 61 1.04 3.82 -5.31
C PHE A 61 2.55 3.61 -5.22
N TYR A 62 3.03 3.01 -4.13
CA TYR A 62 4.45 2.75 -3.94
C TYR A 62 4.82 1.42 -4.56
N ASP A 63 5.96 1.43 -5.26
CA ASP A 63 6.55 0.21 -5.78
C ASP A 63 7.42 -0.46 -4.69
N PHE A 64 6.74 -1.11 -3.75
CA PHE A 64 7.37 -1.81 -2.62
C PHE A 64 8.20 -3.04 -3.03
N TRP A 65 7.95 -3.56 -4.24
CA TRP A 65 8.56 -4.79 -4.72
C TRP A 65 9.76 -4.54 -5.64
N ARG A 66 10.07 -3.26 -5.93
CA ARG A 66 11.33 -2.86 -6.57
C ARG A 66 12.51 -3.43 -5.79
N ARG A 67 13.34 -4.19 -6.49
CA ARG A 67 14.62 -4.65 -5.94
C ARG A 67 15.56 -3.45 -5.85
N PRO A 68 16.24 -3.23 -4.71
CA PRO A 68 17.28 -2.21 -4.64
C PRO A 68 18.37 -2.53 -5.69
N GLY A 69 18.65 -1.56 -6.57
CA GLY A 69 19.69 -1.68 -7.60
C GLY A 69 19.19 -1.74 -9.06
N VAL A 70 17.88 -1.75 -9.31
CA VAL A 70 17.35 -1.50 -10.66
C VAL A 70 17.18 0.01 -10.83
N THR A 71 18.25 0.71 -11.17
CA THR A 71 18.12 2.04 -11.79
C THR A 71 17.52 1.82 -13.17
N GLU A 72 16.37 2.45 -13.45
CA GLU A 72 15.81 2.51 -14.81
C GLU A 72 16.74 3.37 -15.68
N ASP A 73 17.89 2.83 -16.11
CA ASP A 73 18.81 3.45 -17.08
C ASP A 73 18.28 3.34 -18.52
N ARG A 74 16.98 3.55 -18.73
CA ARG A 74 16.39 3.55 -20.09
C ARG A 74 15.55 4.80 -20.32
N ALA A 75 16.20 5.94 -20.18
CA ALA A 75 15.73 7.21 -20.69
C ALA A 75 16.90 8.01 -21.27
N ASP A 76 17.67 7.45 -22.21
CA ASP A 76 18.27 8.22 -23.31
C ASP A 76 18.88 7.27 -24.35
N ASN A 77 19.02 7.75 -25.60
CA ASN A 77 19.57 7.05 -26.77
C ASN A 77 18.60 6.14 -27.54
N ASP A 78 17.52 6.72 -28.06
CA ASP A 78 17.03 6.31 -29.38
C ASP A 78 16.52 7.53 -30.16
N THR A 79 17.46 8.41 -30.52
CA THR A 79 17.34 9.27 -31.70
C THR A 79 18.73 9.42 -32.30
N ASP A 80 19.19 8.32 -32.90
CA ASP A 80 20.32 8.34 -33.81
C ASP A 80 19.82 9.02 -35.11
N HIS A 81 19.95 10.34 -35.16
CA HIS A 81 19.90 11.13 -36.39
C HIS A 81 21.29 11.72 -36.67
N ASN A 82 22.30 10.86 -36.76
CA ASN A 82 23.52 11.19 -37.47
C ASN A 82 23.25 11.17 -38.98
N LYS A 83 22.67 12.25 -39.51
CA LYS A 83 22.75 12.56 -40.94
C LYS A 83 24.02 13.36 -41.20
N ASN A 84 24.84 12.77 -42.06
CA ASN A 84 25.74 13.44 -43.01
C ASN A 84 27.12 13.85 -42.51
N ASN A 85 28.04 12.89 -42.64
CA ASN A 85 29.36 13.16 -43.19
C ASN A 85 29.24 13.17 -44.73
N GLN A 86 29.34 14.33 -45.39
CA GLN A 86 29.56 14.41 -46.84
C GLN A 86 30.13 15.78 -47.26
N ALA A 87 31.27 15.69 -47.97
CA ALA A 87 32.06 16.69 -48.71
C ALA A 87 32.98 17.63 -47.91
#